data_AF-A0A8J5UMR9-F1
#
_entry.id   AF-A0A8J5UMR9-F1
#
_cell.length_a   1.000
_cell.length_b   1.000
_cell.length_c   1.000
_cell.angle_alpha   90.00
_cell.angle_beta   90.00
_cell.angle_gamma   90.00
#
_symmetry.space_group_name_H-M   'P 1'
#
loop_
_entity.id
_entity.type
_entity.pdbx_description
1 polymer ?
#
loop_
_entity_poly.entity_id
_entity_poly.type
_entity_poly.pdbx_seq_one_letter_code
_entity_poly.pdbx_strand_id
1 'polypeptide(L)'
;MGPPPKKKRGPKPKPLSERKVLRTTPIVRKEASYSKRKKEEVIMWMLHHRVDRRGEMVPPSTTDAENHFQIPRSTIAGWKKAMLGLGPIPRSSNHAKPVIKIKARRERRRPAYLMTSLAKTIVATGVSSGIGFEAIKQLLSQSQPYKVILGARNTKNAQKAYDELKFDRESHGVTVLPLELNDLKGVKSFAEQTLDKIGREKIDYLLLNAGLGGVAAEGPGPHGSKWCEPHVVNHLSQHYLVHLLREKLVESKSRIVFVSSGAIRRVSDPSVLDTELKAGSGASASTTYCNTKFTGLLGAQWWRRQLADTNDVVAVSPGLIPGTGLAGRMGITADMADAKSIPEGAQSVLAAMTRSDFPEDRDRIFLTSWGEWWEKSVIEKSTDKELQDKWCPSKEEIEREAGISS
;
A
#
# COMPACT_ATOMS: atom_id res chain seq x y z
N MET A 1 4.52 76.43 -23.15
CA MET A 1 3.34 75.63 -22.83
C MET A 1 3.05 75.77 -21.34
N GLY A 2 1.86 76.27 -20.96
CA GLY A 2 1.47 76.44 -19.55
C GLY A 2 0.98 75.12 -18.91
N PRO A 3 0.93 75.05 -17.56
CA PRO A 3 0.55 73.83 -16.85
C PRO A 3 -0.92 73.45 -17.11
N PRO A 4 -1.25 72.14 -17.09
CA PRO A 4 -2.58 71.67 -17.44
C PRO A 4 -3.64 72.10 -16.40
N PRO A 5 -4.89 72.32 -16.82
CA PRO A 5 -5.93 72.83 -15.95
C PRO A 5 -6.28 71.82 -14.83
N LYS A 6 -6.42 72.34 -13.61
CA LYS A 6 -6.78 71.52 -12.44
C LYS A 6 -8.19 70.92 -12.64
N LYS A 7 -8.30 69.59 -12.54
CA LYS A 7 -9.58 68.87 -12.59
C LYS A 7 -10.52 69.39 -11.49
N LYS A 8 -11.72 69.85 -11.89
CA LYS A 8 -12.79 70.24 -10.96
C LYS A 8 -13.13 69.04 -10.05
N ARG A 9 -13.12 69.26 -8.73
CA ARG A 9 -13.50 68.22 -7.75
C ARG A 9 -14.99 67.95 -7.92
N GLY A 10 -15.35 66.69 -8.11
CA GLY A 10 -16.75 66.25 -8.15
C GLY A 10 -17.47 66.55 -6.82
N PRO A 11 -18.82 66.56 -6.83
CA PRO A 11 -19.61 66.88 -5.65
C PRO A 11 -19.28 65.94 -4.48
N LYS A 12 -19.30 66.49 -3.25
CA LYS A 12 -19.00 65.72 -2.04
C LYS A 12 -19.98 64.55 -1.92
N PRO A 13 -19.52 63.33 -1.55
CA PRO A 13 -20.40 62.19 -1.37
C PRO A 13 -21.45 62.51 -0.30
N LYS A 14 -22.72 62.17 -0.56
CA LYS A 14 -23.79 62.36 0.43
C LYS A 14 -23.47 61.63 1.75
N PRO A 15 -23.85 62.20 2.91
CA PRO A 15 -23.76 61.53 4.21
C PRO A 15 -24.45 60.16 4.18
N LEU A 16 -23.97 59.21 4.99
CA LEU A 16 -24.51 57.85 5.05
C LEU A 16 -26.01 57.81 5.36
N SER A 17 -26.50 58.76 6.16
CA SER A 17 -27.92 58.93 6.50
C SER A 17 -28.81 59.29 5.31
N GLU A 18 -28.25 59.87 4.25
CA GLU A 18 -28.98 60.34 3.07
C GLU A 18 -28.85 59.39 1.86
N ARG A 19 -28.15 58.26 2.02
CA ARG A 19 -27.99 57.27 0.95
C ARG A 19 -29.14 56.27 1.00
N LYS A 20 -29.91 56.16 -0.09
CA LYS A 20 -30.89 55.08 -0.24
C LYS A 20 -30.17 53.73 -0.17
N VAL A 21 -30.57 52.89 0.78
CA VAL A 21 -30.12 51.50 0.87
C VAL A 21 -30.68 50.74 -0.34
N LEU A 22 -29.82 50.41 -1.30
CA LEU A 22 -30.18 49.51 -2.38
C LEU A 22 -30.42 48.13 -1.75
N ARG A 23 -31.65 47.61 -1.85
CA ARG A 23 -31.93 46.23 -1.47
C ARG A 23 -31.01 45.34 -2.30
N THR A 24 -30.05 44.71 -1.66
CA THR A 24 -29.21 43.71 -2.30
C THR A 24 -30.09 42.52 -2.60
N THR A 25 -30.33 42.25 -3.89
CA THR A 25 -30.86 40.96 -4.31
C THR A 25 -29.95 39.88 -3.72
N PRO A 26 -30.46 38.87 -3.01
CA PRO A 26 -29.63 37.81 -2.49
C PRO A 26 -28.89 37.17 -3.66
N ILE A 27 -27.56 37.30 -3.69
CA ILE A 27 -26.76 36.54 -4.63
C ILE A 27 -26.76 35.11 -4.09
N VAL A 28 -27.73 34.32 -4.54
CA VAL A 28 -27.72 32.87 -4.33
C VAL A 28 -26.62 32.32 -5.22
N ARG A 29 -25.38 32.30 -4.70
CA ARG A 29 -24.34 31.45 -5.28
C ARG A 29 -24.79 30.01 -5.02
N LYS A 30 -25.29 29.34 -6.07
CA LYS A 30 -25.28 27.88 -6.10
C LYS A 30 -23.80 27.46 -6.08
N GLU A 31 -23.27 27.23 -4.89
CA GLU A 31 -22.03 26.47 -4.77
C GLU A 31 -22.38 25.03 -5.19
N ALA A 32 -22.10 24.70 -6.45
CA ALA A 32 -21.91 23.30 -6.81
C ALA A 32 -20.65 22.85 -6.06
N SER A 33 -20.81 22.40 -4.82
CA SER A 33 -19.73 21.87 -4.00
C SER A 33 -19.38 20.47 -4.51
N TYR A 34 -18.58 20.42 -5.57
CA TYR A 34 -18.06 19.16 -6.06
C TYR A 34 -17.13 18.53 -5.01
N SER A 35 -17.36 17.26 -4.70
CA SER A 35 -16.57 16.51 -3.72
C SER A 35 -15.09 16.46 -4.13
N LYS A 36 -14.19 16.28 -3.15
CA LYS A 36 -12.75 16.11 -3.42
C LYS A 36 -12.49 14.99 -4.43
N ARG A 37 -13.21 13.87 -4.29
CA ARG A 37 -13.18 12.73 -5.20
C ARG A 37 -13.57 13.11 -6.63
N LYS A 38 -14.64 13.90 -6.82
CA LYS A 38 -15.06 14.32 -8.17
C LYS A 38 -14.05 15.24 -8.83
N LYS A 39 -13.38 16.10 -8.04
CA LYS A 39 -12.27 16.94 -8.54
C LYS A 39 -11.09 16.08 -8.99
N GLU A 40 -10.70 15.09 -8.17
CA GLU A 40 -9.61 14.18 -8.48
C GLU A 40 -9.92 13.34 -9.73
N GLU A 41 -11.14 12.81 -9.86
CA GLU A 41 -11.61 12.07 -11.03
C GLU A 41 -11.48 12.88 -12.32
N VAL A 42 -11.94 14.14 -12.31
CA VAL A 42 -11.85 15.04 -13.46
C VAL A 42 -10.40 15.30 -13.85
N ILE A 43 -9.52 15.54 -12.87
CA ILE A 43 -8.12 15.81 -13.19
C ILE A 43 -7.37 14.54 -13.65
N MET A 44 -7.61 13.39 -13.02
CA MET A 44 -7.02 12.11 -13.44
C MET A 44 -7.46 11.75 -14.86
N TRP A 45 -8.74 11.94 -15.18
CA TRP A 45 -9.23 11.80 -16.55
C TRP A 45 -8.48 12.74 -17.49
N MET A 46 -8.33 14.02 -17.15
CA MET A 46 -7.60 14.98 -18.00
C MET A 46 -6.11 14.65 -18.21
N LEU A 47 -5.47 13.95 -17.25
CA LEU A 47 -4.06 13.54 -17.36
C LEU A 47 -3.87 12.28 -18.20
N HIS A 48 -4.78 11.31 -18.06
CA HIS A 48 -4.59 9.96 -18.59
C HIS A 48 -5.42 9.67 -19.83
N HIS A 49 -6.54 10.37 -20.08
CA HIS A 49 -7.24 10.25 -21.34
C HIS A 49 -6.51 10.95 -22.48
N ARG A 50 -6.79 10.49 -23.69
CA ARG A 50 -6.36 11.09 -24.94
C ARG A 50 -7.58 11.24 -25.85
N VAL A 51 -7.61 12.32 -26.61
CA VAL A 51 -8.68 12.63 -27.56
C VAL A 51 -8.02 12.76 -28.93
N ASP A 52 -8.61 12.11 -29.94
CA ASP A 52 -8.17 12.26 -31.32
C ASP A 52 -8.47 13.68 -31.82
N ARG A 53 -7.43 14.36 -32.29
CA ARG A 53 -7.57 15.59 -33.07
C ARG A 53 -6.77 15.45 -34.36
N ARG A 54 -7.49 15.20 -35.46
CA ARG A 54 -6.93 15.09 -36.82
C ARG A 54 -5.89 13.96 -36.95
N GLY A 55 -6.14 12.82 -36.30
CA GLY A 55 -5.30 11.63 -36.36
C GLY A 55 -4.19 11.57 -35.30
N GLU A 56 -4.09 12.60 -34.44
CA GLU A 56 -3.14 12.63 -33.33
C GLU A 56 -3.85 12.49 -31.98
N MET A 57 -3.37 11.57 -31.15
CA MET A 57 -3.88 11.35 -29.80
C MET A 57 -3.27 12.38 -28.84
N VAL A 58 -4.01 13.44 -28.53
CA VAL A 58 -3.56 14.54 -27.67
C VAL A 58 -4.28 14.56 -26.32
N PRO A 59 -3.70 15.15 -25.27
CA PRO A 59 -4.40 15.32 -23.99
C PRO A 59 -5.68 16.17 -24.14
N PRO A 60 -6.76 15.83 -23.41
CA PRO A 60 -8.01 16.58 -23.46
C PRO A 60 -7.86 18.02 -22.94
N SER A 61 -8.60 18.94 -23.57
CA SER A 61 -8.75 20.33 -23.15
C SER A 61 -9.77 20.50 -22.01
N THR A 62 -9.84 21.68 -21.40
CA THR A 62 -10.88 21.95 -20.38
C THR A 62 -12.29 21.98 -20.96
N THR A 63 -12.44 22.22 -22.26
CA THR A 63 -13.72 22.08 -22.96
C THR A 63 -14.11 20.62 -23.13
N ASP A 64 -13.15 19.73 -23.43
CA ASP A 64 -13.43 18.29 -23.55
C ASP A 64 -13.88 17.71 -22.20
N ALA A 65 -13.25 18.16 -21.10
CA ALA A 65 -13.64 17.79 -19.75
C ALA A 65 -15.00 18.37 -19.33
N GLU A 66 -15.35 19.59 -19.77
CA GLU A 66 -16.68 20.16 -19.54
C GLU A 66 -17.76 19.31 -20.21
N ASN A 67 -17.55 18.91 -21.47
CA ASN A 67 -18.48 18.05 -22.19
C ASN A 67 -18.59 16.65 -21.58
N HIS A 68 -17.48 16.08 -21.09
CA HIS A 68 -17.48 14.75 -20.50
C HIS A 68 -18.14 14.71 -19.11
N PHE A 69 -17.81 15.67 -18.24
CA PHE A 69 -18.26 15.66 -16.85
C PHE A 69 -19.48 16.53 -16.57
N GLN A 70 -19.92 17.35 -17.54
CA GLN A 70 -21.00 18.32 -17.38
C GLN A 70 -20.71 19.32 -16.24
N ILE A 71 -19.44 19.71 -16.09
CA ILE A 71 -18.96 20.67 -15.07
C ILE A 71 -18.46 21.93 -15.78
N PRO A 72 -18.82 23.15 -15.32
CA PRO A 72 -18.43 24.38 -15.99
C PRO A 72 -16.93 24.49 -16.23
N ARG A 73 -16.52 24.84 -17.46
CA ARG A 73 -15.12 24.95 -17.86
C ARG A 73 -14.29 25.87 -16.96
N SER A 74 -14.88 26.95 -16.45
CA SER A 74 -14.22 27.89 -15.53
C SER A 74 -13.86 27.23 -14.19
N THR A 75 -14.71 26.33 -13.70
CA THR A 75 -14.49 25.55 -12.48
C THR A 75 -13.37 24.52 -12.68
N ILE A 76 -13.40 23.77 -13.79
CA ILE A 76 -12.35 22.79 -14.15
C ILE A 76 -11.00 23.50 -14.36
N ALA A 77 -11.01 24.65 -15.04
CA ALA A 77 -9.80 25.46 -15.21
C ALA A 77 -9.23 25.92 -13.87
N GLY A 78 -10.08 26.28 -12.90
CA GLY A 78 -9.68 26.58 -11.53
C GLY A 78 -9.00 25.40 -10.83
N TRP A 79 -9.54 24.19 -10.96
CA TRP A 79 -8.95 22.97 -10.38
C TRP A 79 -7.63 22.59 -11.04
N LYS A 80 -7.57 22.63 -12.38
CA LYS A 80 -6.34 22.38 -13.15
C LYS A 80 -5.25 23.37 -12.76
N LYS A 81 -5.60 24.65 -12.58
CA LYS A 81 -4.67 25.71 -12.17
C LYS A 81 -4.16 25.52 -10.75
N ALA A 82 -5.04 25.15 -9.82
CA ALA A 82 -4.68 24.84 -8.43
C ALA A 82 -3.74 23.62 -8.34
N MET A 83 -3.97 22.59 -9.16
CA MET A 83 -3.14 21.38 -9.16
C MET A 83 -1.79 21.57 -9.86
N LEU A 84 -1.72 22.39 -10.92
CA LEU A 84 -0.47 22.68 -11.64
C LEU A 84 0.38 23.79 -10.99
N GLY A 85 -0.01 24.32 -9.83
CA GLY A 85 0.80 25.27 -9.05
C GLY A 85 0.94 26.68 -9.66
N LEU A 86 0.18 27.04 -10.69
CA LEU A 86 0.32 28.31 -11.42
C LEU A 86 -0.59 29.45 -10.87
N GLY A 87 -0.65 29.65 -9.54
CA GLY A 87 -1.15 30.84 -8.79
C GLY A 87 -2.64 31.27 -8.89
N PRO A 88 -3.16 32.23 -8.09
CA PRO A 88 -2.71 32.73 -6.78
C PRO A 88 -3.49 32.08 -5.60
N ILE A 89 -2.92 32.20 -4.39
CA ILE A 89 -3.45 31.70 -3.11
C ILE A 89 -4.76 32.45 -2.73
N PRO A 90 -5.79 31.77 -2.17
CA PRO A 90 -6.98 32.45 -1.65
C PRO A 90 -6.65 33.32 -0.44
N ARG A 91 -7.16 34.56 -0.43
CA ARG A 91 -7.09 35.47 0.71
C ARG A 91 -8.00 34.96 1.84
N SER A 92 -7.44 34.67 3.01
CA SER A 92 -8.19 34.75 4.26
C SER A 92 -8.23 36.22 4.70
N SER A 93 -9.43 36.66 5.08
CA SER A 93 -9.72 38.01 5.57
C SER A 93 -9.25 38.18 7.01
N ASN A 94 -8.35 39.14 7.28
CA ASN A 94 -8.65 40.35 8.06
C ASN A 94 -7.39 41.13 8.49
N HIS A 95 -7.48 42.45 8.27
CA HIS A 95 -6.91 43.57 9.05
C HIS A 95 -5.45 44.03 8.83
N ALA A 96 -5.39 45.27 8.30
CA ALA A 96 -4.48 46.39 8.55
C ALA A 96 -2.97 46.36 8.17
N LYS A 97 -2.61 47.43 7.44
CA LYS A 97 -1.30 47.95 6.95
C LYS A 97 -0.30 48.27 8.10
N PRO A 98 1.01 48.60 7.88
CA PRO A 98 1.60 49.24 6.69
C PRO A 98 2.97 48.72 6.19
N VAL A 99 3.33 49.31 5.05
CA VAL A 99 4.47 49.02 4.16
C VAL A 99 5.77 49.59 4.73
N ILE A 100 6.79 48.74 4.86
CA ILE A 100 8.20 49.14 5.02
C ILE A 100 8.92 48.85 3.70
N LYS A 101 9.54 49.88 3.12
CA LYS A 101 10.45 49.80 1.96
C LYS A 101 11.75 49.11 2.38
N ILE A 102 12.11 47.99 1.76
CA ILE A 102 13.49 47.47 1.81
C ILE A 102 13.96 47.12 0.40
N LYS A 103 15.16 47.63 0.08
CA LYS A 103 15.90 47.52 -1.17
C LYS A 103 16.10 46.07 -1.61
N ALA A 104 15.98 45.84 -2.91
CA ALA A 104 16.29 44.56 -3.56
C ALA A 104 17.74 44.12 -3.26
N ARG A 105 17.87 43.10 -2.41
CA ARG A 105 19.10 42.31 -2.27
C ARG A 105 18.92 41.09 -3.17
N ARG A 106 19.87 40.88 -4.07
CA ARG A 106 19.91 39.80 -5.06
C ARG A 106 20.09 38.47 -4.32
N GLU A 107 19.00 37.87 -3.89
CA GLU A 107 18.99 36.61 -3.16
C GLU A 107 19.05 35.46 -4.18
N ARG A 108 20.07 34.62 -4.04
CA ARG A 108 20.28 33.42 -4.87
C ARG A 108 18.98 32.61 -4.88
N ARG A 109 18.51 32.21 -6.06
CA ARG A 109 17.37 31.31 -6.25
C ARG A 109 17.57 30.09 -5.35
N ARG A 110 16.80 29.97 -4.28
CA ARG A 110 16.60 28.69 -3.60
C ARG A 110 15.82 27.80 -4.58
N PRO A 111 16.25 26.57 -4.84
CA PRO A 111 15.49 25.67 -5.71
C PRO A 111 14.09 25.50 -5.11
N ALA A 112 13.09 25.46 -5.99
CA ALA A 112 11.73 25.14 -5.62
C ALA A 112 11.77 23.82 -4.84
N TYR A 113 11.33 23.85 -3.58
CA TYR A 113 11.07 22.65 -2.81
C TYR A 113 9.93 21.95 -3.55
N LEU A 114 10.27 21.02 -4.45
CA LEU A 114 9.38 19.97 -4.88
C LEU A 114 8.81 19.42 -3.58
N MET A 115 7.49 19.40 -3.39
CA MET A 115 6.93 18.70 -2.23
C MET A 115 7.32 17.24 -2.40
N THR A 116 8.47 16.85 -1.85
CA THR A 116 8.92 15.47 -1.76
C THR A 116 7.83 14.76 -0.97
N SER A 117 7.06 13.91 -1.65
CA SER A 117 6.19 12.98 -0.95
C SER A 117 7.05 12.26 0.07
N LEU A 118 6.66 12.30 1.35
CA LEU A 118 7.38 11.60 2.41
C LEU A 118 7.61 10.15 1.98
N ALA A 119 8.81 9.64 2.22
CA ALA A 119 9.15 8.28 1.87
C ALA A 119 8.21 7.30 2.60
N LYS A 120 7.72 6.30 1.87
CA LYS A 120 6.92 5.23 2.45
C LYS A 120 7.83 4.10 2.91
N THR A 121 7.60 3.59 4.11
CA THR A 121 8.42 2.51 4.67
C THR A 121 7.76 1.16 4.44
N ILE A 122 8.52 0.20 3.93
CA ILE A 122 8.08 -1.18 3.68
C ILE A 122 8.98 -2.13 4.44
N VAL A 123 8.39 -3.02 5.25
CA VAL A 123 9.07 -4.20 5.79
C VAL A 123 8.57 -5.40 5.01
N ALA A 124 9.47 -6.23 4.46
CA ALA A 124 9.06 -7.34 3.60
C ALA A 124 9.88 -8.62 3.80
N THR A 125 9.21 -9.77 3.64
CA THR A 125 9.82 -11.11 3.69
C THR A 125 9.79 -11.78 2.31
N GLY A 126 10.79 -12.62 1.99
CA GLY A 126 10.78 -13.43 0.76
C GLY A 126 11.13 -12.66 -0.51
N VAL A 127 11.97 -11.66 -0.38
CA VAL A 127 12.27 -10.64 -1.39
C VAL A 127 13.63 -10.83 -2.07
N SER A 128 14.26 -12.00 -1.90
CA SER A 128 15.55 -12.31 -2.52
C SER A 128 15.43 -12.83 -3.96
N SER A 129 14.24 -13.23 -4.39
CA SER A 129 13.97 -13.72 -5.75
C SER A 129 12.47 -13.68 -6.08
N GLY A 130 12.11 -14.02 -7.32
CA GLY A 130 10.73 -14.22 -7.76
C GLY A 130 9.84 -12.99 -7.56
N ILE A 131 8.61 -13.23 -7.11
CA ILE A 131 7.54 -12.22 -6.99
C ILE A 131 7.94 -11.10 -6.02
N GLY A 132 8.46 -11.45 -4.84
CA GLY A 132 8.84 -10.47 -3.82
C GLY A 132 9.95 -9.53 -4.29
N PHE A 133 11.00 -10.08 -4.92
CA PHE A 133 12.06 -9.27 -5.50
C PHE A 133 11.55 -8.34 -6.59
N GLU A 134 10.75 -8.87 -7.53
CA GLU A 134 10.20 -8.08 -8.62
C GLU A 134 9.23 -6.99 -8.12
N ALA A 135 8.44 -7.25 -7.08
CA ALA A 135 7.57 -6.26 -6.46
C ALA A 135 8.36 -5.08 -5.88
N ILE A 136 9.42 -5.35 -5.11
CA ILE A 136 10.28 -4.28 -4.57
C ILE A 136 11.00 -3.55 -5.71
N LYS A 137 11.53 -4.26 -6.71
CA LYS A 137 12.16 -3.65 -7.88
C LYS A 137 11.21 -2.70 -8.62
N GLN A 138 9.95 -3.09 -8.82
CA GLN A 138 8.95 -2.23 -9.45
C GLN A 138 8.67 -0.97 -8.61
N LEU A 139 8.57 -1.10 -7.28
CA LEU A 139 8.40 0.05 -6.39
C LEU A 139 9.58 1.01 -6.43
N LEU A 140 10.81 0.50 -6.44
CA LEU A 140 12.04 1.29 -6.55
C LEU A 140 12.18 1.99 -7.92
N SER A 141 11.41 1.59 -8.94
CA SER A 141 11.38 2.28 -10.23
C SER A 141 10.39 3.46 -10.29
N GLN A 142 9.58 3.66 -9.25
CA GLN A 142 8.56 4.71 -9.19
C GLN A 142 9.12 6.00 -8.61
N SER A 143 8.49 7.13 -8.94
CA SER A 143 8.87 8.44 -8.39
C SER A 143 8.53 8.64 -6.91
N GLN A 144 7.71 7.76 -6.31
CA GLN A 144 7.39 7.79 -4.89
C GLN A 144 8.59 7.28 -4.09
N PRO A 145 9.20 8.08 -3.20
CA PRO A 145 10.31 7.63 -2.37
C PRO A 145 9.90 6.45 -1.47
N TYR A 146 10.77 5.45 -1.36
CA TYR A 146 10.54 4.27 -0.50
C TYR A 146 11.78 3.98 0.36
N LYS A 147 11.55 3.63 1.62
CA LYS A 147 12.53 3.01 2.50
C LYS A 147 12.13 1.57 2.70
N VAL A 148 12.94 0.62 2.26
CA VAL A 148 12.58 -0.80 2.32
C VAL A 148 13.55 -1.57 3.24
N ILE A 149 12.99 -2.31 4.19
CA ILE A 149 13.69 -3.22 5.08
C ILE A 149 13.29 -4.64 4.68
N LEU A 150 14.28 -5.40 4.24
CA LEU A 150 14.10 -6.65 3.51
C LEU A 150 14.71 -7.80 4.30
N GLY A 151 13.90 -8.77 4.69
CA GLY A 151 14.37 -9.99 5.33
C GLY A 151 14.86 -11.01 4.30
N ALA A 152 16.10 -11.48 4.45
CA ALA A 152 16.69 -12.52 3.59
C ALA A 152 17.62 -13.46 4.36
N ARG A 153 17.63 -14.75 3.96
CA ARG A 153 18.56 -15.76 4.50
C ARG A 153 20.02 -15.46 4.15
N ASN A 154 20.28 -15.17 2.88
CA ASN A 154 21.60 -14.75 2.41
C ASN A 154 21.59 -13.24 2.14
N THR A 155 21.91 -12.47 3.17
CA THR A 155 21.89 -11.00 3.14
C THR A 155 22.86 -10.44 2.09
N LYS A 156 24.05 -11.04 1.94
CA LYS A 156 25.06 -10.60 0.97
C LYS A 156 24.56 -10.71 -0.47
N ASN A 157 24.01 -11.86 -0.84
CA ASN A 157 23.50 -12.08 -2.20
C ASN A 157 22.27 -11.22 -2.48
N ALA A 158 21.35 -11.10 -1.51
CA ALA A 158 20.18 -10.25 -1.65
C ALA A 158 20.58 -8.77 -1.79
N GLN A 159 21.48 -8.27 -0.93
CA GLN A 159 21.98 -6.90 -1.00
C GLN A 159 22.65 -6.62 -2.34
N LYS A 160 23.52 -7.53 -2.81
CA LYS A 160 24.14 -7.43 -4.14
C LYS A 160 23.09 -7.33 -5.27
N ALA A 161 22.05 -8.16 -5.24
CA ALA A 161 21.00 -8.13 -6.27
C ALA A 161 20.24 -6.79 -6.29
N TYR A 162 20.00 -6.18 -5.12
CA TYR A 162 19.41 -4.83 -5.05
C TYR A 162 20.41 -3.74 -5.43
N ASP A 163 21.70 -3.92 -5.17
CA ASP A 163 22.73 -2.96 -5.54
C ASP A 163 22.96 -2.89 -7.06
N GLU A 164 22.72 -3.99 -7.77
CA GLU A 164 22.76 -4.05 -9.24
C GLU A 164 21.55 -3.40 -9.92
N LEU A 165 20.46 -3.11 -9.18
CA LEU A 165 19.31 -2.41 -9.73
C LEU A 165 19.60 -0.93 -10.00
N LYS A 166 19.08 -0.44 -11.12
CA LYS A 166 19.10 0.98 -11.48
C LYS A 166 17.85 1.68 -10.93
N PHE A 167 18.00 2.34 -9.78
CA PHE A 167 16.99 3.22 -9.20
C PHE A 167 17.64 4.45 -8.58
N ASP A 168 16.85 5.47 -8.27
CA ASP A 168 17.33 6.69 -7.64
C ASP A 168 17.64 6.47 -6.14
N ARG A 169 18.92 6.38 -5.80
CA ARG A 169 19.39 6.16 -4.42
C ARG A 169 19.29 7.39 -3.54
N GLU A 170 19.02 8.57 -4.11
CA GLU A 170 18.76 9.78 -3.33
C GLU A 170 17.33 9.78 -2.77
N SER A 171 16.38 9.19 -3.51
CA SER A 171 14.98 9.07 -3.07
C SER A 171 14.67 7.73 -2.39
N HIS A 172 15.31 6.63 -2.78
CA HIS A 172 15.03 5.32 -2.20
C HIS A 172 16.17 4.79 -1.32
N GLY A 173 15.79 4.12 -0.23
CA GLY A 173 16.71 3.39 0.64
C GLY A 173 16.37 1.90 0.69
N VAL A 174 17.38 1.04 0.56
CA VAL A 174 17.25 -0.42 0.69
C VAL A 174 18.15 -0.89 1.81
N THR A 175 17.59 -1.62 2.77
CA THR A 175 18.34 -2.28 3.85
C THR A 175 17.95 -3.75 3.89
N VAL A 176 18.94 -4.64 3.79
CA VAL A 176 18.72 -6.08 3.92
C VAL A 176 19.18 -6.54 5.29
N LEU A 177 18.29 -7.22 6.04
CA LEU A 177 18.56 -7.79 7.36
C LEU A 177 18.45 -9.32 7.31
N PRO A 178 19.20 -10.05 8.16
CA PRO A 178 19.11 -11.50 8.23
C PRO A 178 17.72 -11.92 8.69
N LEU A 179 17.10 -12.83 7.95
CA LEU A 179 15.82 -13.44 8.32
C LEU A 179 15.75 -14.86 7.78
N GLU A 180 15.59 -15.81 8.70
CA GLU A 180 15.30 -17.19 8.39
C GLU A 180 14.00 -17.60 9.09
N LEU A 181 12.95 -17.83 8.30
CA LEU A 181 11.59 -18.02 8.81
C LEU A 181 11.34 -19.41 9.40
N ASN A 182 12.27 -20.36 9.32
CA ASN A 182 12.14 -21.61 10.04
C ASN A 182 12.72 -21.53 11.48
N ASP A 183 13.42 -20.43 11.82
CA ASP A 183 13.95 -20.14 13.16
C ASP A 183 13.24 -18.93 13.79
N LEU A 184 12.37 -19.19 14.76
CA LEU A 184 11.63 -18.14 15.46
C LEU A 184 12.54 -17.19 16.27
N LYS A 185 13.73 -17.61 16.69
CA LYS A 185 14.71 -16.70 17.33
C LYS A 185 15.25 -15.70 16.32
N GLY A 186 15.57 -16.17 15.11
CA GLY A 186 15.92 -15.32 13.97
C GLY A 186 14.82 -14.33 13.61
N VAL A 187 13.54 -14.73 13.69
CA VAL A 187 12.40 -13.83 13.47
C VAL A 187 12.33 -12.72 14.53
N LYS A 188 12.52 -13.05 15.82
CA LYS A 188 12.59 -12.06 16.91
C LYS A 188 13.73 -11.07 16.68
N SER A 189 14.93 -11.56 16.37
CA SER A 189 16.08 -10.70 16.08
C SER A 189 15.87 -9.80 14.85
N PHE A 190 15.25 -10.30 13.78
CA PHE A 190 14.90 -9.49 12.62
C PHE A 190 13.94 -8.35 12.98
N ALA A 191 12.92 -8.63 13.80
CA ALA A 191 11.97 -7.62 14.22
C ALA A 191 12.63 -6.54 15.09
N GLU A 192 13.49 -6.92 16.04
CA GLU A 192 14.27 -5.99 16.87
C GLU A 192 15.16 -5.09 16.00
N GLN A 193 15.95 -5.68 15.09
CA GLN A 193 16.79 -4.91 14.16
C GLN A 193 15.96 -3.99 13.24
N THR A 194 14.77 -4.44 12.83
CA THR A 194 13.85 -3.63 12.03
C THR A 194 13.38 -2.41 12.82
N LEU A 195 12.96 -2.60 14.07
CA LEU A 195 12.54 -1.50 14.94
C LEU A 195 13.69 -0.52 15.21
N ASP A 196 14.90 -1.02 15.43
CA ASP A 196 16.10 -0.19 15.60
C ASP A 196 16.41 0.66 14.36
N LYS A 197 16.29 0.08 13.16
CA LYS A 197 16.54 0.81 11.90
C LYS A 197 15.46 1.82 11.58
N ILE A 198 14.21 1.55 11.93
CA ILE A 198 13.08 2.45 11.71
C ILE A 198 13.09 3.59 12.74
N GLY A 199 13.42 3.29 13.99
CA GLY A 199 13.35 4.21 15.11
C GLY A 199 11.95 4.83 15.26
N ARG A 200 11.87 6.14 15.04
CA ARG A 200 10.61 6.92 15.16
C ARG A 200 9.80 7.01 13.87
N GLU A 201 10.32 6.49 12.76
CA GLU A 201 9.58 6.50 11.51
C GLU A 201 8.41 5.51 11.55
N LYS A 202 7.43 5.70 10.67
CA LYS A 202 6.30 4.80 10.52
C LYS A 202 6.65 3.61 9.62
N ILE A 203 5.91 2.52 9.76
CA ILE A 203 5.81 1.45 8.76
C ILE A 203 4.55 1.70 7.94
N ASP A 204 4.65 1.96 6.64
CA ASP A 204 3.46 2.08 5.80
C ASP A 204 2.92 0.69 5.42
N TYR A 205 3.81 -0.25 5.12
CA TYR A 205 3.43 -1.59 4.70
C TYR A 205 4.29 -2.68 5.35
N LEU A 206 3.62 -3.75 5.80
CA LEU A 206 4.24 -5.03 6.13
C LEU A 206 3.83 -6.06 5.07
N LEU A 207 4.78 -6.51 4.25
CA LEU A 207 4.56 -7.48 3.18
C LEU A 207 5.10 -8.86 3.60
N LEU A 208 4.18 -9.75 3.99
CA LEU A 208 4.45 -11.13 4.37
C LEU A 208 4.40 -12.00 3.11
N ASN A 209 5.43 -11.87 2.27
CA ASN A 209 5.47 -12.51 0.94
C ASN A 209 6.16 -13.88 0.94
N ALA A 210 7.10 -14.13 1.85
CA ALA A 210 7.82 -15.40 1.85
C ALA A 210 6.88 -16.61 1.99
N GLY A 211 7.22 -17.68 1.27
CA GLY A 211 6.59 -18.97 1.45
C GLY A 211 7.44 -20.13 0.93
N LEU A 212 7.21 -21.29 1.52
CA LEU A 212 7.78 -22.58 1.19
C LEU A 212 6.66 -23.49 0.69
N GLY A 213 6.91 -24.19 -0.42
CA GLY A 213 6.01 -25.22 -0.91
C GLY A 213 6.74 -26.23 -1.77
N GLY A 214 6.03 -27.27 -2.20
CA GLY A 214 6.67 -28.44 -2.81
C GLY A 214 7.52 -29.24 -1.80
N VAL A 215 7.16 -29.18 -0.51
CA VAL A 215 7.83 -29.87 0.59
C VAL A 215 6.75 -30.64 1.36
N ALA A 216 6.93 -31.95 1.48
CA ALA A 216 6.05 -32.84 2.25
C ALA A 216 6.37 -32.76 3.75
N ALA A 217 5.42 -33.18 4.59
CA ALA A 217 5.56 -33.19 6.05
C ALA A 217 6.18 -34.51 6.57
N GLU A 218 7.28 -34.96 5.97
CA GLU A 218 7.92 -36.26 6.29
C GLU A 218 8.99 -36.18 7.39
N GLY A 219 9.61 -35.00 7.56
CA GLY A 219 10.74 -34.80 8.48
C GLY A 219 10.37 -34.19 9.84
N PRO A 220 11.34 -34.11 10.76
CA PRO A 220 11.18 -33.38 12.01
C PRO A 220 10.92 -31.89 11.73
N GLY A 221 10.21 -31.24 12.64
CA GLY A 221 9.99 -29.80 12.56
C GLY A 221 11.29 -29.05 12.83
N PRO A 222 11.44 -27.84 12.24
CA PRO A 222 12.66 -27.06 12.40
C PRO A 222 12.84 -26.68 13.88
N HIS A 223 14.08 -26.75 14.38
CA HIS A 223 14.44 -26.41 15.76
C HIS A 223 13.60 -27.13 16.83
N GLY A 224 13.12 -28.34 16.56
CA GLY A 224 12.31 -29.12 17.50
C GLY A 224 10.83 -28.73 17.53
N SER A 225 10.37 -27.91 16.57
CA SER A 225 8.95 -27.58 16.42
C SER A 225 8.09 -28.84 16.22
N LYS A 226 6.91 -28.85 16.84
CA LYS A 226 5.88 -29.88 16.60
C LYS A 226 5.25 -29.78 15.20
N TRP A 227 5.46 -28.67 14.51
CA TRP A 227 4.89 -28.38 13.20
C TRP A 227 5.90 -28.63 12.08
N CYS A 228 5.41 -29.04 10.91
CA CYS A 228 6.24 -29.20 9.72
C CYS A 228 6.81 -27.83 9.25
N GLU A 229 7.98 -27.86 8.61
CA GLU A 229 8.68 -26.64 8.19
C GLU A 229 7.82 -25.69 7.34
N PRO A 230 7.03 -26.14 6.34
CA PRO A 230 6.17 -25.23 5.59
C PRO A 230 5.15 -24.50 6.46
N HIS A 231 4.64 -25.11 7.52
CA HIS A 231 3.72 -24.43 8.44
C HIS A 231 4.42 -23.36 9.26
N VAL A 232 5.63 -23.68 9.76
CA VAL A 232 6.46 -22.71 10.49
C VAL A 232 6.76 -21.49 9.61
N VAL A 233 7.22 -21.73 8.37
CA VAL A 233 7.60 -20.66 7.43
C VAL A 233 6.40 -19.85 6.93
N ASN A 234 5.34 -20.50 6.46
CA ASN A 234 4.24 -19.84 5.75
C ASN A 234 3.26 -19.14 6.69
N HIS A 235 3.17 -19.59 7.93
CA HIS A 235 2.17 -19.11 8.88
C HIS A 235 2.80 -18.68 10.20
N LEU A 236 3.35 -19.60 10.99
CA LEU A 236 3.73 -19.33 12.38
C LEU A 236 4.72 -18.17 12.50
N SER A 237 5.77 -18.15 11.68
CA SER A 237 6.79 -17.11 11.69
C SER A 237 6.31 -15.77 11.16
N GLN A 238 5.41 -15.78 10.17
CA GLN A 238 4.82 -14.55 9.63
C GLN A 238 3.84 -13.94 10.65
N HIS A 239 3.02 -14.78 11.29
CA HIS A 239 2.12 -14.42 12.39
C HIS A 239 2.89 -13.86 13.59
N TYR A 240 3.98 -14.53 13.97
CA TYR A 240 4.87 -14.06 15.04
C TYR A 240 5.53 -12.73 14.71
N LEU A 241 5.95 -12.51 13.45
CA LEU A 241 6.50 -11.23 13.02
C LEU A 241 5.48 -10.08 13.17
N VAL A 242 4.19 -10.32 12.89
CA VAL A 242 3.14 -9.31 13.13
C VAL A 242 3.01 -9.01 14.62
N HIS A 243 3.04 -10.03 15.50
CA HIS A 243 3.05 -9.82 16.95
C HIS A 243 4.22 -8.95 17.40
N LEU A 244 5.43 -9.26 16.95
CA LEU A 244 6.65 -8.55 17.33
C LEU A 244 6.67 -7.08 16.86
N LEU A 245 6.03 -6.78 15.73
CA LEU A 245 5.93 -5.43 15.19
C LEU A 245 4.62 -4.71 15.54
N ARG A 246 3.71 -5.37 16.28
CA ARG A 246 2.32 -4.94 16.46
C ARG A 246 2.18 -3.49 16.90
N GLU A 247 2.91 -3.09 17.94
CA GLU A 247 2.83 -1.72 18.48
C GLU A 247 3.19 -0.68 17.42
N LYS A 248 4.29 -0.89 16.70
CA LYS A 248 4.73 0.00 15.61
C LYS A 248 3.73 0.00 14.46
N LEU A 249 3.17 -1.14 14.10
CA LEU A 249 2.18 -1.25 13.02
C LEU A 249 0.90 -0.48 13.35
N VAL A 250 0.41 -0.60 14.59
CA VAL A 250 -0.78 0.13 15.08
C VAL A 250 -0.53 1.63 15.12
N GLU A 251 0.60 2.06 15.70
CA GLU A 251 1.00 3.47 15.73
C GLU A 251 1.05 4.07 14.31
N SER A 252 1.59 3.29 13.36
CA SER A 252 1.78 3.70 11.97
C SER A 252 0.51 3.63 11.11
N LYS A 253 -0.56 3.00 11.59
CA LYS A 253 -1.74 2.61 10.79
C LYS A 253 -1.34 1.88 9.52
N SER A 254 -0.36 0.97 9.64
CA SER A 254 0.19 0.20 8.53
C SER A 254 -0.88 -0.64 7.82
N ARG A 255 -0.62 -0.93 6.54
CA ARG A 255 -1.29 -2.03 5.85
C ARG A 255 -0.45 -3.29 5.91
N ILE A 256 -1.07 -4.40 6.30
CA ILE A 256 -0.45 -5.72 6.39
C ILE A 256 -0.97 -6.57 5.24
N VAL A 257 -0.04 -7.09 4.42
CA VAL A 257 -0.36 -7.88 3.23
C VAL A 257 0.19 -9.30 3.39
N PHE A 258 -0.71 -10.28 3.43
CA PHE A 258 -0.38 -11.70 3.42
C PHE A 258 -0.40 -12.24 1.98
N VAL A 259 0.73 -12.74 1.47
CA VAL A 259 0.72 -13.40 0.16
C VAL A 259 0.23 -14.85 0.33
N SER A 260 -0.99 -15.08 -0.12
CA SER A 260 -1.69 -16.35 -0.07
C SER A 260 -1.68 -17.05 -1.44
N SER A 261 -2.62 -17.95 -1.69
CA SER A 261 -2.75 -18.70 -2.94
C SER A 261 -4.19 -19.15 -3.15
N GLY A 262 -4.61 -19.29 -4.40
CA GLY A 262 -5.90 -19.92 -4.70
C GLY A 262 -6.00 -21.39 -4.26
N ALA A 263 -4.89 -22.01 -3.87
CA ALA A 263 -4.82 -23.36 -3.30
C ALA A 263 -5.60 -23.51 -1.97
N ILE A 264 -5.91 -22.40 -1.27
CA ILE A 264 -6.74 -22.44 -0.05
C ILE A 264 -8.10 -23.11 -0.27
N ARG A 265 -8.63 -23.06 -1.49
CA ARG A 265 -9.91 -23.70 -1.87
C ARG A 265 -9.85 -25.24 -1.88
N ARG A 266 -8.65 -25.83 -1.83
CA ARG A 266 -8.47 -27.29 -1.79
C ARG A 266 -8.63 -27.87 -0.39
N VAL A 267 -8.75 -27.03 0.65
CA VAL A 267 -9.04 -27.48 2.02
C VAL A 267 -10.55 -27.69 2.16
N SER A 268 -10.98 -28.94 2.01
CA SER A 268 -12.38 -29.35 2.16
C SER A 268 -12.80 -29.42 3.63
N ASP A 269 -11.94 -29.93 4.50
CA ASP A 269 -12.21 -30.11 5.92
C ASP A 269 -11.05 -29.51 6.75
N PRO A 270 -11.24 -28.40 7.48
CA PRO A 270 -10.20 -27.84 8.33
C PRO A 270 -9.81 -28.69 9.55
N SER A 271 -10.56 -29.74 9.90
CA SER A 271 -10.24 -30.61 11.04
C SER A 271 -8.95 -31.41 10.83
N VAL A 272 -8.58 -31.67 9.57
CA VAL A 272 -7.37 -32.42 9.21
C VAL A 272 -6.07 -31.66 9.48
N LEU A 273 -6.15 -30.34 9.67
CA LEU A 273 -4.98 -29.48 9.80
C LEU A 273 -4.13 -29.86 11.02
N ASP A 274 -4.76 -30.27 12.14
CA ASP A 274 -4.09 -30.69 13.38
C ASP A 274 -3.24 -31.95 13.23
N THR A 275 -3.56 -32.78 12.26
CA THR A 275 -2.81 -34.01 11.95
C THR A 275 -1.83 -33.77 10.82
N GLU A 276 -2.28 -33.14 9.73
CA GLU A 276 -1.49 -33.03 8.50
C GLU A 276 -0.36 -32.01 8.59
N LEU A 277 -0.49 -30.96 9.41
CA LEU A 277 0.56 -29.95 9.58
C LEU A 277 1.60 -30.30 10.65
N LYS A 278 1.43 -31.41 11.38
CA LYS A 278 2.44 -31.89 12.32
C LYS A 278 3.72 -32.31 11.60
N ALA A 279 4.84 -32.12 12.28
CA ALA A 279 6.11 -32.71 11.86
C ALA A 279 5.99 -34.22 11.77
N GLY A 280 6.51 -34.82 10.69
CA GLY A 280 6.43 -36.27 10.44
C GLY A 280 5.02 -36.82 10.18
N SER A 281 4.03 -35.98 9.84
CA SER A 281 2.66 -36.45 9.54
C SER A 281 2.57 -37.30 8.25
N GLY A 282 3.55 -37.19 7.36
CA GLY A 282 3.54 -37.83 6.05
C GLY A 282 2.60 -37.16 5.03
N ALA A 283 2.05 -35.99 5.35
CA ALA A 283 1.20 -35.26 4.42
C ALA A 283 1.98 -34.87 3.15
N SER A 284 1.36 -35.06 1.98
CA SER A 284 1.99 -34.77 0.68
C SER A 284 2.40 -33.30 0.57
N ALA A 285 3.34 -32.99 -0.32
CA ALA A 285 3.77 -31.62 -0.57
C ALA A 285 2.61 -30.70 -1.02
N SER A 286 1.69 -31.22 -1.83
CA SER A 286 0.51 -30.47 -2.28
C SER A 286 -0.45 -30.21 -1.12
N THR A 287 -0.78 -31.24 -0.34
CA THR A 287 -1.66 -31.13 0.84
C THR A 287 -1.09 -30.13 1.85
N THR A 288 0.18 -30.29 2.20
CA THR A 288 0.90 -29.40 3.12
C THR A 288 0.85 -27.95 2.63
N TYR A 289 1.12 -27.70 1.35
CA TYR A 289 1.06 -26.33 0.81
C TYR A 289 -0.36 -25.73 0.89
N CYS A 290 -1.40 -26.49 0.50
CA CYS A 290 -2.78 -26.02 0.59
C CYS A 290 -3.17 -25.67 2.03
N ASN A 291 -2.85 -26.56 2.97
CA ASN A 291 -3.13 -26.39 4.38
C ASN A 291 -2.42 -25.18 4.97
N THR A 292 -1.13 -24.98 4.65
CA THR A 292 -0.37 -23.84 5.18
C THR A 292 -0.81 -22.50 4.61
N LYS A 293 -1.24 -22.45 3.34
CA LYS A 293 -1.83 -21.24 2.76
C LYS A 293 -3.21 -20.95 3.35
N PHE A 294 -3.97 -21.99 3.70
CA PHE A 294 -5.25 -21.84 4.38
C PHE A 294 -5.05 -21.32 5.82
N THR A 295 -4.10 -21.87 6.59
CA THR A 295 -3.75 -21.33 7.92
C THR A 295 -3.22 -19.90 7.84
N GLY A 296 -2.45 -19.56 6.81
CA GLY A 296 -2.05 -18.17 6.56
C GLY A 296 -3.23 -17.22 6.33
N LEU A 297 -4.29 -17.70 5.65
CA LEU A 297 -5.53 -16.92 5.49
C LEU A 297 -6.32 -16.81 6.80
N LEU A 298 -6.35 -17.86 7.63
CA LEU A 298 -6.88 -17.77 9.01
C LEU A 298 -6.13 -16.69 9.80
N GLY A 299 -4.80 -16.65 9.69
CA GLY A 299 -3.95 -15.61 10.27
C GLY A 299 -4.33 -14.20 9.81
N ALA A 300 -4.52 -14.01 8.51
CA ALA A 300 -4.93 -12.72 7.96
C ALA A 300 -6.31 -12.28 8.47
N GLN A 301 -7.29 -13.18 8.54
CA GLN A 301 -8.63 -12.89 9.08
C GLN A 301 -8.58 -12.60 10.59
N TRP A 302 -7.78 -13.38 11.33
CA TRP A 302 -7.57 -13.15 12.75
C TRP A 302 -7.00 -11.74 13.00
N TRP A 303 -5.92 -11.36 12.30
CA TRP A 303 -5.35 -10.02 12.43
C TRP A 303 -6.28 -8.92 11.95
N ARG A 304 -7.08 -9.16 10.91
CA ARG A 304 -8.13 -8.22 10.48
C ARG A 304 -9.13 -7.94 11.59
N ARG A 305 -9.49 -8.95 12.37
CA ARG A 305 -10.35 -8.84 13.56
C ARG A 305 -9.64 -8.16 14.72
N GLN A 306 -8.39 -8.54 15.04
CA GLN A 306 -7.65 -7.99 16.18
C GLN A 306 -7.20 -6.53 16.00
N LEU A 307 -7.01 -6.10 14.76
CA LEU A 307 -6.61 -4.73 14.39
C LEU A 307 -7.75 -3.98 13.72
N ALA A 308 -8.98 -4.38 14.02
CA ALA A 308 -10.15 -3.69 13.53
C ALA A 308 -10.04 -2.18 13.85
N ASP A 309 -10.30 -1.35 12.84
CA ASP A 309 -10.37 0.11 12.93
C ASP A 309 -9.02 0.83 13.09
N THR A 310 -7.93 0.10 13.30
CA THR A 310 -6.57 0.67 13.34
C THR A 310 -5.77 0.42 12.06
N ASN A 311 -5.90 -0.78 11.49
CA ASN A 311 -5.06 -1.23 10.37
C ASN A 311 -5.86 -1.93 9.28
N ASP A 312 -5.36 -1.83 8.05
CA ASP A 312 -5.81 -2.67 6.94
C ASP A 312 -5.02 -3.97 6.94
N VAL A 313 -5.73 -5.10 6.89
CA VAL A 313 -5.12 -6.44 6.74
C VAL A 313 -5.78 -7.10 5.54
N VAL A 314 -4.97 -7.49 4.57
CA VAL A 314 -5.43 -8.09 3.31
C VAL A 314 -4.60 -9.31 2.94
N ALA A 315 -5.21 -10.22 2.20
CA ALA A 315 -4.54 -11.35 1.59
C ALA A 315 -4.54 -11.20 0.05
N VAL A 316 -3.55 -11.76 -0.62
CA VAL A 316 -3.46 -11.72 -2.09
C VAL A 316 -2.95 -13.02 -2.67
N SER A 317 -3.60 -13.52 -3.72
CA SER A 317 -3.02 -14.55 -4.60
C SER A 317 -2.35 -13.86 -5.78
N PRO A 318 -1.05 -14.06 -6.02
CA PRO A 318 -0.38 -13.51 -7.20
C PRO A 318 -0.73 -14.28 -8.49
N GLY A 319 -1.44 -15.41 -8.37
CA GLY A 319 -1.73 -16.33 -9.46
C GLY A 319 -0.79 -17.53 -9.44
N LEU A 320 -0.82 -18.33 -10.50
CA LEU A 320 0.12 -19.41 -10.72
C LEU A 320 1.35 -18.84 -11.43
N ILE A 321 2.53 -18.87 -10.81
CA ILE A 321 3.73 -18.22 -11.39
C ILE A 321 4.80 -19.25 -11.79
N PRO A 322 4.75 -19.80 -13.02
CA PRO A 322 5.71 -20.81 -13.52
C PRO A 322 7.18 -20.43 -13.35
N GLY A 323 7.50 -19.13 -13.47
CA GLY A 323 8.88 -18.62 -13.36
C GLY A 323 9.46 -18.64 -11.95
N THR A 324 8.68 -18.97 -10.91
CA THR A 324 9.19 -19.02 -9.53
C THR A 324 9.85 -20.35 -9.22
N GLY A 325 10.81 -20.36 -8.29
CA GLY A 325 11.39 -21.60 -7.77
C GLY A 325 10.36 -22.51 -7.08
N LEU A 326 9.19 -21.98 -6.71
CA LEU A 326 8.08 -22.74 -6.16
C LEU A 326 7.33 -23.55 -7.23
N ALA A 327 7.15 -22.97 -8.42
CA ALA A 327 6.36 -23.59 -9.48
C ALA A 327 6.90 -24.92 -9.97
N GLY A 328 8.23 -25.04 -10.14
CA GLY A 328 8.87 -26.29 -10.52
C GLY A 328 8.60 -27.43 -9.53
N ARG A 329 8.49 -27.13 -8.23
CA ARG A 329 8.18 -28.14 -7.19
C ARG A 329 6.69 -28.47 -7.09
N MET A 330 5.82 -27.62 -7.63
CA MET A 330 4.36 -27.75 -7.56
C MET A 330 3.74 -28.16 -8.90
N GLY A 331 4.54 -28.36 -9.95
CA GLY A 331 4.06 -28.73 -11.29
C GLY A 331 3.24 -27.63 -11.97
N ILE A 332 3.53 -26.36 -11.70
CA ILE A 332 2.81 -25.22 -12.29
C ILE A 332 3.38 -24.93 -13.68
N THR A 333 2.51 -24.92 -14.69
CA THR A 333 2.86 -24.71 -16.10
C THR A 333 2.22 -23.43 -16.67
N ALA A 334 2.76 -22.92 -17.78
CA ALA A 334 2.36 -21.63 -18.36
C ALA A 334 1.00 -21.66 -19.08
N ASP A 335 0.48 -22.84 -19.39
CA ASP A 335 -0.81 -23.07 -20.06
C ASP A 335 -2.01 -23.07 -19.11
N MET A 336 -1.77 -23.08 -17.79
CA MET A 336 -2.85 -23.03 -16.80
C MET A 336 -3.57 -21.67 -16.86
N ALA A 337 -4.90 -21.66 -16.70
CA ALA A 337 -5.72 -20.45 -16.89
C ALA A 337 -5.38 -19.28 -15.94
N ASP A 338 -4.81 -19.55 -14.76
CA ASP A 338 -4.35 -18.54 -13.79
C ASP A 338 -2.82 -18.32 -13.86
N ALA A 339 -2.16 -18.80 -14.91
CA ALA A 339 -0.73 -18.59 -15.09
C ALA A 339 -0.42 -17.12 -15.36
N LYS A 340 0.54 -16.57 -14.62
CA LYS A 340 1.06 -15.21 -14.78
C LYS A 340 2.58 -15.23 -14.82
N SER A 341 3.16 -14.25 -15.49
CA SER A 341 4.60 -13.97 -15.40
C SER A 341 4.98 -13.43 -14.01
N ILE A 342 6.28 -13.45 -13.67
CA ILE A 342 6.76 -12.86 -12.41
C ILE A 342 6.37 -11.38 -12.26
N PRO A 343 6.52 -10.52 -13.30
CA PRO A 343 6.08 -9.12 -13.21
C PRO A 343 4.58 -8.95 -12.96
N GLU A 344 3.72 -9.74 -13.59
CA GLU A 344 2.26 -9.69 -13.39
C GLU A 344 1.86 -10.17 -11.99
N GLY A 345 2.51 -11.25 -11.50
CA GLY A 345 2.32 -11.70 -10.12
C GLY A 345 2.74 -10.63 -9.10
N ALA A 346 3.85 -9.93 -9.37
CA ALA A 346 4.31 -8.80 -8.55
C ALA A 346 3.29 -7.65 -8.57
N GLN A 347 2.71 -7.31 -9.72
CA GLN A 347 1.65 -6.30 -9.81
C GLN A 347 0.43 -6.64 -8.97
N SER A 348 0.06 -7.92 -8.87
CA SER A 348 -1.03 -8.37 -8.00
C SER A 348 -0.71 -8.08 -6.52
N VAL A 349 0.53 -8.35 -6.08
CA VAL A 349 0.99 -8.01 -4.72
C VAL A 349 0.98 -6.50 -4.48
N LEU A 350 1.46 -5.71 -5.44
CA LEU A 350 1.46 -4.24 -5.36
C LEU A 350 0.03 -3.67 -5.33
N ALA A 351 -0.91 -4.29 -6.03
CA ALA A 351 -2.32 -3.93 -5.99
C ALA A 351 -2.88 -4.11 -4.57
N ALA A 352 -2.58 -5.23 -3.89
CA ALA A 352 -2.99 -5.43 -2.50
C ALA A 352 -2.38 -4.40 -1.55
N MET A 353 -1.14 -3.95 -1.81
CA MET A 353 -0.52 -2.89 -1.03
C MET A 353 -1.18 -1.52 -1.25
N THR A 354 -1.60 -1.19 -2.47
CA THR A 354 -1.91 0.21 -2.84
C THR A 354 -3.37 0.52 -3.09
N ARG A 355 -4.20 -0.48 -3.37
CA ARG A 355 -5.64 -0.29 -3.64
C ARG A 355 -6.40 0.27 -2.44
N SER A 356 -7.50 0.96 -2.72
CA SER A 356 -8.35 1.59 -1.69
C SER A 356 -9.84 1.26 -1.86
N ASP A 357 -10.17 0.48 -2.88
CA ASP A 357 -11.51 0.01 -3.20
C ASP A 357 -11.82 -1.30 -2.46
N PHE A 358 -11.80 -1.25 -1.13
CA PHE A 358 -12.13 -2.40 -0.31
C PHE A 358 -13.63 -2.72 -0.37
N PRO A 359 -14.00 -4.01 -0.30
CA PRO A 359 -15.40 -4.40 -0.14
C PRO A 359 -15.99 -3.85 1.17
N GLU A 360 -17.31 -3.61 1.17
CA GLU A 360 -18.03 -3.21 2.38
C GLU A 360 -18.03 -4.32 3.43
N ASP A 361 -18.15 -5.58 2.99
CA ASP A 361 -17.96 -6.75 3.86
C ASP A 361 -16.48 -6.88 4.26
N ARG A 362 -16.21 -6.67 5.54
CA ARG A 362 -14.85 -6.65 6.11
C ARG A 362 -14.16 -8.00 6.11
N ASP A 363 -14.90 -9.10 5.94
CA ASP A 363 -14.35 -10.45 5.82
C ASP A 363 -13.82 -10.73 4.41
N ARG A 364 -14.19 -9.92 3.40
CA ARG A 364 -13.71 -10.05 2.02
C ARG A 364 -12.34 -9.39 1.85
N ILE A 365 -11.33 -10.06 2.39
CA ILE A 365 -9.95 -9.53 2.41
C ILE A 365 -9.03 -10.15 1.34
N PHE A 366 -9.53 -11.03 0.47
CA PHE A 366 -8.69 -11.80 -0.44
C PHE A 366 -8.73 -11.24 -1.86
N LEU A 367 -7.63 -10.62 -2.30
CA LEU A 367 -7.45 -10.12 -3.67
C LEU A 367 -6.89 -11.22 -4.58
N THR A 368 -7.50 -11.41 -5.75
CA THR A 368 -7.02 -12.38 -6.74
C THR A 368 -6.04 -11.77 -7.73
N SER A 369 -5.40 -12.64 -8.51
CA SER A 369 -4.56 -12.33 -9.67
C SER A 369 -5.32 -11.72 -10.86
N TRP A 370 -6.65 -11.78 -10.84
CA TRP A 370 -7.53 -11.15 -11.83
C TRP A 370 -8.04 -9.78 -11.37
N GLY A 371 -7.80 -9.42 -10.11
CA GLY A 371 -8.07 -8.09 -9.58
C GLY A 371 -9.42 -7.96 -8.86
N GLU A 372 -10.17 -9.03 -8.68
CA GLU A 372 -11.36 -9.04 -7.82
C GLU A 372 -11.01 -9.36 -6.35
N TRP A 373 -11.83 -8.83 -5.45
CA TRP A 373 -11.91 -9.33 -4.08
C TRP A 373 -12.87 -10.51 -4.06
N TRP A 374 -12.41 -11.69 -3.63
CA TRP A 374 -13.27 -12.86 -3.57
C TRP A 374 -14.51 -12.63 -2.71
N GLU A 375 -15.61 -13.26 -3.13
CA GLU A 375 -16.84 -13.32 -2.35
C GLU A 375 -16.61 -14.15 -1.08
N LYS A 376 -17.31 -13.80 -0.01
CA LYS A 376 -17.18 -14.48 1.28
C LYS A 376 -17.43 -15.98 1.18
N SER A 377 -18.35 -16.41 0.32
CA SER A 377 -18.64 -17.84 0.07
C SER A 377 -17.44 -18.65 -0.43
N VAL A 378 -16.46 -18.01 -1.09
CA VAL A 378 -15.25 -18.71 -1.57
C VAL A 378 -14.25 -18.96 -0.43
N ILE A 379 -14.28 -18.11 0.60
CA ILE A 379 -13.34 -18.12 1.72
C ILE A 379 -14.05 -18.34 3.06
N GLU A 380 -15.29 -18.84 3.05
CA GLU A 380 -16.17 -18.86 4.22
C GLU A 380 -15.55 -19.58 5.42
N LYS A 381 -14.83 -20.68 5.17
CA LYS A 381 -14.17 -21.47 6.22
C LYS A 381 -13.08 -20.68 6.94
N SER A 382 -12.47 -19.68 6.29
CA SER A 382 -11.48 -18.84 6.96
C SER A 382 -12.12 -17.77 7.85
N THR A 383 -13.43 -17.54 7.73
CA THR A 383 -14.19 -16.57 8.55
C THR A 383 -14.67 -17.16 9.88
N ASP A 384 -14.47 -18.46 10.10
CA ASP A 384 -14.72 -19.13 11.37
C ASP A 384 -13.78 -18.61 12.46
N LYS A 385 -14.36 -17.98 13.48
CA LYS A 385 -13.62 -17.33 14.57
C LYS A 385 -12.95 -18.33 15.51
N GLU A 386 -13.59 -19.47 15.79
CA GLU A 386 -13.01 -20.49 16.66
C GLU A 386 -11.81 -21.14 15.97
N LEU A 387 -11.93 -21.38 14.66
CA LEU A 387 -10.83 -21.88 13.86
C LEU A 387 -9.68 -20.86 13.75
N GLN A 388 -9.99 -19.58 13.59
CA GLN A 388 -8.99 -18.51 13.63
C GLN A 388 -8.24 -18.51 14.98
N ASP A 389 -8.97 -18.50 16.09
CA ASP A 389 -8.38 -18.47 17.44
C ASP A 389 -7.50 -19.70 17.72
N LYS A 390 -7.92 -20.88 17.25
CA LYS A 390 -7.14 -22.12 17.34
C LYS A 390 -5.79 -22.05 16.61
N TRP A 391 -5.78 -21.45 15.41
CA TRP A 391 -4.59 -21.43 14.54
C TRP A 391 -3.74 -20.17 14.69
N CYS A 392 -4.12 -19.24 15.55
CA CYS A 392 -3.42 -17.96 15.75
C CYS A 392 -2.97 -17.80 17.20
N PRO A 393 -1.94 -18.55 17.64
CA PRO A 393 -1.46 -18.49 19.02
C PRO A 393 -0.98 -17.08 19.41
N SER A 394 -0.99 -16.79 20.70
CA SER A 394 -0.45 -15.55 21.26
C SER A 394 1.06 -15.48 21.10
N LYS A 395 1.64 -14.28 21.22
CA LYS A 395 3.09 -14.09 21.21
C LYS A 395 3.77 -14.95 22.28
N GLU A 396 3.22 -14.96 23.49
CA GLU A 396 3.74 -15.67 24.66
C GLU A 396 3.67 -17.19 24.47
N GLU A 397 2.61 -17.70 23.83
CA GLU A 397 2.50 -19.11 23.50
C GLU A 397 3.56 -19.54 22.50
N ILE A 398 3.79 -18.73 21.46
CA ILE A 398 4.85 -18.97 20.46
C ILE A 398 6.23 -18.95 21.12
N GLU A 399 6.53 -17.93 21.93
CA GLU A 399 7.82 -17.80 22.62
C GLU A 399 8.06 -18.96 23.59
N ARG A 400 7.03 -19.35 24.36
CA ARG A 400 7.09 -20.50 25.29
C ARG A 400 7.35 -21.81 24.54
N GLU A 401 6.60 -22.10 23.48
CA GLU A 401 6.78 -23.34 22.70
C GLU A 401 8.14 -23.39 21.99
N ALA A 402 8.66 -22.24 21.56
CA ALA A 402 9.95 -22.13 20.89
C ALA A 402 11.16 -22.03 21.85
N GLY A 403 10.94 -22.01 23.16
CA GLY A 403 12.01 -21.82 24.16
C GLY A 403 12.73 -20.47 23.99
N ILE A 404 11.97 -19.42 23.67
CA ILE A 404 12.45 -18.05 23.55
C ILE A 404 12.13 -17.35 24.86
N SER A 405 13.15 -16.97 25.62
CA SER A 405 12.97 -16.16 26.82
C SER A 405 12.45 -14.76 26.44
N SER A 406 11.47 -14.28 27.22
CA SER A 406 10.84 -12.97 27.07
C SER A 406 11.83 -11.83 27.17
#